data_AF-A0A2Z5GB76-F1
#
_entry.id   AF-A0A2Z5GB76-F1
#
_cell.length_a   1.000
_cell.length_b   1.000
_cell.length_c   1.000
_cell.angle_alpha   90.00
_cell.angle_beta   90.00
_cell.angle_gamma   90.00
#
_symmetry.space_group_name_H-M   'P 1'
#
loop_
_entity.id
_entity.type
_entity.pdbx_description
1 polymer ?
#
loop_
_entity_poly.entity_id
_entity_poly.type
_entity_poly.pdbx_seq_one_letter_code
_entity_poly.pdbx_strand_id
1 'polypeptide(L)' 'MAKNELFIERREQGDYAVRKPGSERASDVLPTQAAAIERAREINPDSAVLVERVRDTSVGGRDKWRKV' A
#
# COMPACT_ATOMS: atom_id res chain seq x y z
N MET A 1 -3.30 -20.02 -2.08
CA MET A 1 -2.81 -19.29 -0.90
C MET A 1 -2.96 -17.81 -1.19
N ALA A 2 -3.82 -17.08 -0.48
CA ALA A 2 -3.76 -15.62 -0.54
C ALA A 2 -2.38 -15.22 -0.02
N LYS A 3 -1.59 -14.51 -0.82
CA LYS A 3 -0.29 -14.03 -0.36
C LYS A 3 -0.55 -13.11 0.84
N ASN A 4 0.19 -13.30 1.94
CA ASN A 4 0.16 -12.40 3.09
C ASN A 4 0.82 -11.08 2.69
N GLU A 5 0.11 -10.29 1.91
CA GLU A 5 0.57 -9.01 1.37
C GLU A 5 -0.47 -7.96 1.72
N LEU A 6 -0.01 -6.75 2.01
CA LEU A 6 -0.85 -5.57 2.12
C LEU A 6 -0.32 -4.52 1.16
N PHE A 7 -1.24 -3.92 0.40
CA PHE A 7 -0.94 -2.91 -0.60
C PHE A 7 -1.26 -1.54 -0.06
N ILE A 8 -0.34 -0.61 -0.23
CA ILE A 8 -0.49 0.80 0.15
C ILE A 8 -0.50 1.62 -1.14
N GLU A 9 -1.68 2.12 -1.48
CA GLU A 9 -1.97 2.85 -2.72
C GLU A 9 -2.20 4.33 -2.42
N ARG A 10 -1.67 5.22 -3.25
CA ARG A 10 -1.99 6.64 -3.16
C ARG A 10 -3.26 6.92 -3.96
N ARG A 11 -4.21 7.60 -3.34
CA ARG A 11 -5.46 8.01 -3.99
C ARG A 11 -5.33 9.41 -4.59
N GLU A 12 -6.27 9.76 -5.46
CA GLU A 12 -6.27 11.05 -6.20
C GLU A 12 -6.23 12.26 -5.27
N GLN A 13 -6.91 12.18 -4.12
CA GLN A 13 -6.93 13.22 -3.09
C GLN A 13 -5.66 13.32 -2.24
N GLY A 14 -4.66 12.45 -2.50
CA GLY A 14 -3.34 12.51 -1.88
C GLY A 14 -3.16 11.70 -0.59
N ASP A 15 -4.23 11.10 -0.07
CA ASP A 15 -4.17 10.14 1.04
C ASP A 15 -3.83 8.72 0.56
N TYR A 16 -3.67 7.81 1.51
CA TYR A 16 -3.18 6.44 1.26
C TYR A 16 -4.17 5.41 1.76
N ALA A 17 -4.48 4.42 0.92
CA ALA A 17 -5.36 3.31 1.25
C ALA A 17 -4.54 2.05 1.54
N VAL A 18 -4.91 1.32 2.60
CA VAL A 18 -4.38 -0.03 2.89
C VAL A 18 -5.34 -1.06 2.34
N ARG A 19 -4.89 -1.97 1.46
CA ARG A 19 -5.72 -2.99 0.81
C ARG A 19 -5.16 -4.38 0.96
N LYS A 20 -6.07 -5.35 1.01
CA LYS A 20 -5.75 -6.78 0.87
C LYS A 20 -5.78 -7.18 -0.61
N PRO A 21 -4.98 -8.17 -1.04
CA PRO A 21 -4.99 -8.67 -2.40
C PRO A 21 -6.40 -9.04 -2.87
N GLY A 22 -6.83 -8.48 -4.00
CA GLY A 22 -8.16 -8.75 -4.58
C GLY A 22 -9.33 -8.12 -3.84
N SER A 23 -9.09 -7.25 -2.85
CA SER A 23 -10.17 -6.57 -2.12
C SER A 23 -10.56 -5.25 -2.77
N GLU A 24 -11.84 -5.12 -3.13
CA GLU A 24 -12.41 -3.86 -3.64
C GLU A 24 -12.47 -2.78 -2.56
N ARG A 25 -12.43 -3.15 -1.28
CA ARG A 25 -12.53 -2.22 -0.15
C ARG A 25 -11.17 -1.95 0.48
N ALA A 26 -10.92 -0.69 0.81
CA ALA A 26 -9.81 -0.34 1.68
C ALA A 26 -10.08 -0.88 3.09
N SER A 27 -9.06 -1.48 3.70
CA SER A 27 -9.06 -1.84 5.12
C SER A 27 -8.93 -0.59 5.99
N ASP A 28 -8.19 0.41 5.51
CA ASP A 28 -8.09 1.72 6.14
C ASP A 28 -7.66 2.80 5.14
N VAL A 29 -7.89 4.07 5.48
CA VAL A 29 -7.49 5.25 4.70
C VAL A 29 -6.83 6.26 5.62
N LEU A 30 -5.59 6.61 5.32
CA LEU A 30 -4.75 7.42 6.19
C LEU A 30 -4.09 8.58 5.43
N PRO A 31 -3.88 9.73 6.08
CA PRO A 31 -3.41 10.95 5.40
C PRO A 31 -1.97 10.85 4.90
N THR A 32 -1.15 9.93 5.42
CA THR A 32 0.25 9.79 5.04
C THR A 32 0.63 8.34 4.75
N GLN A 33 1.65 8.17 3.91
CA GLN A 33 2.19 6.85 3.58
C GLN A 33 2.76 6.15 4.82
N ALA A 34 3.44 6.89 5.71
CA ALA A 34 4.00 6.34 6.93
C ALA A 34 2.92 5.77 7.85
N ALA A 35 1.84 6.53 8.08
CA ALA A 35 0.71 6.06 8.87
C ALA A 35 0.07 4.81 8.25
N ALA A 36 -0.07 4.77 6.91
CA ALA A 36 -0.57 3.58 6.22
C ALA A 36 0.34 2.35 6.39
N ILE A 37 1.66 2.53 6.43
CA ILE A 37 2.63 1.44 6.68
C ILE A 37 2.50 0.93 8.11
N GLU A 38 2.44 1.84 9.09
CA GLU A 38 2.25 1.47 10.50
C GLU A 38 0.94 0.70 10.67
N ARG A 39 -0.15 1.22 10.09
CA ARG A 39 -1.45 0.56 10.14
C ARG A 39 -1.45 -0.82 9.48
N ALA A 40 -0.75 -0.98 8.35
CA ALA A 40 -0.60 -2.29 7.71
C ALA A 40 0.11 -3.30 8.62
N ARG A 41 1.16 -2.86 9.34
CA ARG A 41 1.89 -3.69 10.31
C ARG A 41 1.05 -4.05 11.53
N GLU A 42 0.14 -3.17 11.97
CA GLU A 42 -0.83 -3.49 13.03
C GLU A 42 -1.89 -4.51 12.57
N ILE A 43 -2.40 -4.36 11.35
CA ILE A 43 -3.45 -5.25 10.80
C ILE A 43 -2.91 -6.66 10.62
N ASN A 44 -1.69 -6.79 10.08
CA ASN A 44 -1.05 -8.09 9.92
C ASN A 44 0.48 -7.94 10.02
N PRO A 45 1.07 -8.23 11.20
CA PRO A 45 2.51 -8.11 11.44
C PRO A 45 3.36 -8.98 10.51
N ASP A 46 2.83 -10.12 10.06
CA ASP A 46 3.54 -11.08 9.21
C ASP A 46 3.36 -10.80 7.70
N SER A 47 2.60 -9.77 7.34
CA SER A 47 2.36 -9.44 5.94
C SER A 47 3.51 -8.64 5.33
N ALA A 48 3.82 -8.93 4.07
CA ALA A 48 4.68 -8.07 3.27
C ALA A 48 3.92 -6.79 2.91
N VAL A 49 4.46 -5.64 3.33
CA VAL A 49 3.90 -4.33 3.01
C VAL A 49 4.47 -3.87 1.66
N LEU A 50 3.60 -3.68 0.69
CA LEU A 50 3.91 -3.27 -0.68
C LEU A 50 3.36 -1.86 -0.92
N VAL A 51 4.25 -0.89 -1.14
CA VAL A 51 3.88 0.51 -1.32
C VAL A 51 3.98 0.90 -2.80
N GLU A 52 2.94 1.54 -3.31
CA GLU A 52 2.90 2.06 -4.68
C GLU A 52 3.97 3.16 -4.88
N ARG A 53 4.68 3.10 -6.01
CA ARG A 53 5.63 4.15 -6.38
C ARG A 53 4.92 5.37 -6.95
N VAL A 54 4.81 6.43 -6.16
CA VAL A 54 4.04 7.65 -6.51
C VAL A 54 4.61 8.53 -7.64
N ARG A 55 5.69 8.14 -8.33
CA ARG A 55 6.34 8.95 -9.38
C ARG A 55 6.75 8.08 -10.57
N ASP A 56 6.49 8.59 -11.76
CA ASP A 56 7.01 8.02 -13.01
C ASP A 56 8.42 8.54 -13.26
N THR A 57 9.36 7.61 -13.40
CA THR A 57 10.78 7.86 -13.67
C THR A 57 11.24 7.02 -14.85
N SER A 58 12.39 7.34 -15.43
CA SER A 58 12.99 6.55 -16.52
C SER A 58 13.30 5.10 -16.14
N VAL A 59 13.31 4.77 -14.84
CA VAL A 59 13.61 3.43 -14.30
C VAL A 59 12.40 2.76 -13.64
N GLY A 60 11.20 3.33 -13.76
CA GLY A 60 9.96 2.74 -13.28
C GLY A 60 8.91 3.78 -12.87
N GLY A 61 7.65 3.37 -12.77
CA GLY A 61 6.54 4.28 -12.46
C GLY A 61 5.54 3.74 -11.46
N ARG A 62 4.34 4.35 -11.48
CA ARG A 62 3.20 4.07 -10.58
C ARG A 62 2.69 2.63 -10.64
N ASP A 63 3.06 1.89 -11.67
CA ASP A 63 2.77 0.45 -11.83
C ASP A 63 3.68 -0.47 -10.99
N LYS A 64 4.69 0.07 -10.29
CA LYS A 64 5.66 -0.70 -9.50
C LYS A 64 5.41 -0.57 -8.00
N TRP A 65 5.68 -1.66 -7.30
CA TRP A 65 5.57 -1.77 -5.85
C TRP A 65 6.93 -1.81 -5.18
N ARG A 66 7.07 -1.12 -4.06
CA ARG A 66 8.26 -1.16 -3.19
C ARG A 66 7.92 -1.92 -1.92
N LYS A 67 8.71 -2.96 -1.60
CA LYS A 67 8.65 -3.64 -0.31
C LYS A 67 9.31 -2.77 0.77
N VAL A 68 8.68 -2.66 1.94
CA VAL A 68 9.13 -1.90 3.12
C VAL A 68 9.10 -2.77 4.38
#